data_AF-F0YVD9-F1
#
_entry.id   AF-F0YVD9-F1
#
_cell.length_a   1.000
_cell.length_b   1.000
_cell.length_c   1.000
_cell.angle_alpha   90.00
_cell.angle_beta   90.00
_cell.angle_gamma   90.00
#
_symmetry.space_group_name_H-M   'P 1'
#
loop_
_entity.id
_entity.type
_entity.pdbx_description
1 polymer ?
#
loop_
_entity_poly.entity_id
_entity_poly.type
_entity_poly.pdbx_seq_one_letter_code
_entity_poly.pdbx_strand_id
1 'polypeptide(L)'
;MENEALTIHIILESGWAMEIQEYLNDLLGNQLREMKYRYREQIVADIKNRMCSLLSKWDDEEYRRTILFVTDEEALFYEPYAAAEVKEFVVATIRDSMLEVAASVNCAQFKMEDPLSDKKIRQMTSDAIAYFRQYSFESLQEEARSMEFKDVYGEAIKKYPLAWEILKKTALLTAETLQFAGTNETVSEYEDQKLDCKTYNKVVCDGYSLDFDDYLKEELGNLISGYTEVLYVDSFKILSRNFEKVLHVLQIILENGRTFVTSNYYISNGYIEKRKEILRAAHSEKDVFENLRNRRGTPAELRNILKGMADAER
;
A
#
# COMPACT_ATOMS: atom_id res chain seq x y z
N MET A 1 -30.01 -0.71 -28.62
CA MET A 1 -30.35 -2.04 -28.08
C MET A 1 -29.88 -3.18 -28.97
N GLU A 2 -30.09 -3.18 -30.30
CA GLU A 2 -29.56 -4.27 -31.16
C GLU A 2 -28.03 -4.23 -31.38
N ASN A 3 -27.40 -3.05 -31.34
CA ASN A 3 -25.93 -2.94 -31.52
C ASN A 3 -25.12 -3.39 -30.30
N GLU A 4 -25.60 -3.18 -29.07
CA GLU A 4 -24.90 -3.64 -27.85
C GLU A 4 -24.94 -5.16 -27.71
N ALA A 5 -26.07 -5.78 -28.08
CA ALA A 5 -26.19 -7.24 -28.10
C ALA A 5 -25.27 -7.87 -29.15
N LEU A 6 -25.06 -7.23 -30.31
CA LEU A 6 -24.14 -7.70 -31.34
C LEU A 6 -22.67 -7.57 -30.91
N THR A 7 -22.30 -6.48 -30.24
CA THR A 7 -20.95 -6.28 -29.70
C THR A 7 -20.64 -7.32 -28.62
N ILE A 8 -21.59 -7.62 -27.73
CA ILE A 8 -21.43 -8.66 -26.71
C ILE A 8 -21.32 -10.06 -27.34
N HIS A 9 -22.09 -10.35 -28.41
CA HIS A 9 -22.03 -11.66 -29.06
C HIS A 9 -20.73 -11.90 -29.85
N ILE A 10 -20.17 -10.87 -30.50
CA ILE A 10 -18.90 -10.95 -31.22
C ILE A 10 -17.70 -11.09 -30.25
N ILE A 11 -17.79 -10.50 -29.06
CA ILE A 11 -16.76 -10.61 -28.01
C ILE A 11 -16.75 -12.01 -27.39
N LEU A 12 -17.92 -12.62 -27.15
CA LEU A 12 -18.03 -13.99 -26.63
C LEU A 12 -17.47 -15.05 -27.59
N GLU A 13 -17.41 -14.78 -28.90
CA GLU A 13 -16.84 -15.69 -29.90
C GLU A 13 -15.33 -15.51 -30.14
N SER A 14 -14.69 -14.48 -29.59
CA SER A 14 -13.30 -14.13 -29.91
C SER A 14 -12.25 -14.46 -28.83
N GLY A 15 -12.61 -15.20 -27.78
CA GLY A 15 -11.64 -15.83 -26.86
C GLY A 15 -10.73 -14.87 -26.09
N TRP A 16 -11.10 -13.59 -26.00
CA TRP A 16 -10.37 -12.60 -25.21
C TRP A 16 -10.68 -12.82 -23.73
N ALA A 17 -9.61 -12.94 -22.94
CA ALA A 17 -9.65 -12.81 -21.49
C ALA A 17 -10.34 -11.48 -21.12
N MET A 18 -11.43 -11.54 -20.35
CA MET A 18 -12.20 -10.39 -19.86
C MET A 18 -12.39 -10.42 -18.34
N GLU A 19 -11.52 -11.12 -17.62
CA GLU A 19 -11.53 -11.31 -16.17
C GLU A 19 -11.51 -9.99 -15.38
N ILE A 20 -10.65 -9.04 -15.77
CA ILE A 20 -10.55 -7.72 -15.15
C ILE A 20 -11.84 -6.94 -15.44
N GLN A 21 -12.30 -6.90 -16.69
CA GLN A 21 -13.54 -6.19 -17.04
C GLN A 21 -14.77 -6.78 -16.36
N GLU A 22 -14.90 -8.11 -16.31
CA GLU A 22 -15.99 -8.81 -15.63
C GLU A 22 -15.94 -8.51 -14.13
N TYR A 23 -14.77 -8.57 -13.48
CA TYR A 23 -14.64 -8.17 -12.08
C TYR A 23 -15.10 -6.72 -11.85
N LEU A 24 -14.60 -5.78 -12.64
CA LEU A 24 -14.84 -4.35 -12.47
C LEU A 24 -16.31 -3.98 -12.72
N ASN A 25 -16.92 -4.53 -13.77
CA ASN A 25 -18.28 -4.20 -14.19
C ASN A 25 -19.33 -4.96 -13.38
N ASP A 26 -19.12 -6.27 -13.20
CA ASP A 26 -20.14 -7.14 -12.65
C ASP A 26 -19.98 -7.30 -11.15
N LEU A 27 -18.82 -7.74 -10.65
CA LEU A 27 -18.69 -8.00 -9.21
C LEU A 27 -18.58 -6.69 -8.42
N LEU A 28 -17.55 -5.88 -8.69
CA LEU A 28 -17.30 -4.62 -8.02
C LEU A 28 -18.40 -3.60 -8.31
N GLY A 29 -18.81 -3.50 -9.58
CA GLY A 29 -19.86 -2.57 -10.01
C GLY A 29 -21.19 -2.79 -9.31
N ASN A 30 -21.58 -4.06 -9.07
CA ASN A 30 -22.77 -4.40 -8.29
C ASN A 30 -22.57 -4.14 -6.78
N GLN A 31 -21.39 -4.45 -6.23
CA GLN A 31 -21.09 -4.19 -4.82
C GLN A 31 -21.14 -2.71 -4.46
N LEU A 32 -20.84 -1.83 -5.41
CA LEU A 32 -20.83 -0.37 -5.29
C LEU A 32 -22.12 0.32 -5.80
N ARG A 33 -23.18 -0.42 -6.14
CA ARG A 33 -24.38 0.16 -6.79
C ARG A 33 -25.08 1.27 -5.99
N GLU A 34 -24.90 1.27 -4.67
CA GLU A 34 -25.52 2.23 -3.75
C GLU A 34 -24.80 3.59 -3.81
N MET A 35 -23.58 3.63 -4.35
CA MET A 35 -22.84 4.86 -4.60
C MET A 35 -23.33 5.54 -5.88
N LYS A 36 -23.25 6.87 -5.94
CA LYS A 36 -23.60 7.60 -7.16
C LYS A 36 -22.64 7.20 -8.29
N TYR A 37 -23.22 7.05 -9.48
CA TYR A 37 -22.54 6.56 -10.69
C TYR A 37 -21.14 7.18 -10.92
N ARG A 38 -21.05 8.52 -10.92
CA ARG A 38 -19.78 9.24 -11.15
C ARG A 38 -18.65 8.84 -10.18
N TYR A 39 -18.98 8.55 -8.93
CA TYR A 39 -17.99 8.18 -7.91
C TYR A 39 -17.62 6.72 -7.96
N ARG A 40 -18.59 5.86 -8.28
CA ARG A 40 -18.33 4.46 -8.61
C ARG A 40 -17.34 4.36 -9.78
N GLU A 41 -17.54 5.15 -10.84
CA GLU A 41 -16.62 5.18 -11.98
C GLU A 41 -15.21 5.62 -11.59
N GLN A 42 -15.06 6.56 -10.66
CA GLN A 42 -13.74 6.97 -10.17
C GLN A 42 -13.01 5.83 -9.44
N ILE A 43 -13.70 5.11 -8.56
CA ILE A 43 -13.14 3.96 -7.84
C ILE A 43 -12.79 2.84 -8.82
N VAL A 44 -13.70 2.49 -9.74
CA VAL A 44 -13.48 1.48 -10.78
C VAL A 44 -12.29 1.85 -11.66
N ALA A 45 -12.17 3.11 -12.08
CA ALA A 45 -11.04 3.57 -12.88
C ALA A 45 -9.71 3.53 -12.13
N ASP A 46 -9.68 3.88 -10.84
CA ASP A 46 -8.48 3.78 -10.01
C ASP A 46 -8.02 2.32 -9.84
N ILE A 47 -8.95 1.42 -9.49
CA ILE A 47 -8.67 -0.01 -9.36
C ILE A 47 -8.16 -0.58 -10.69
N LYS A 48 -8.80 -0.25 -11.81
CA LYS A 48 -8.33 -0.64 -13.15
C LYS A 48 -6.89 -0.17 -13.38
N ASN A 49 -6.60 1.10 -13.11
CA ASN A 49 -5.26 1.65 -13.32
C ASN A 49 -4.21 0.93 -12.47
N ARG A 50 -4.53 0.60 -11.22
CA ARG A 50 -3.65 -0.15 -10.32
C ARG A 50 -3.42 -1.58 -10.81
N MET A 51 -4.49 -2.30 -11.18
CA MET A 51 -4.39 -3.64 -11.75
C MET A 51 -3.50 -3.64 -13.00
N CYS A 52 -3.83 -2.82 -13.99
CA CYS A 52 -3.09 -2.78 -15.25
C CYS A 52 -1.64 -2.29 -15.07
N SER A 53 -1.39 -1.30 -14.20
CA SER A 53 -0.04 -0.83 -13.91
C SER A 53 0.83 -1.95 -13.34
N LEU A 54 0.33 -2.70 -12.34
CA LEU A 54 1.04 -3.85 -11.77
C LEU A 54 1.21 -5.00 -12.77
N LEU A 55 0.15 -5.36 -13.50
CA LEU A 55 0.15 -6.47 -14.44
C LEU A 55 1.02 -6.20 -15.68
N SER A 56 1.16 -4.95 -16.11
CA SER A 56 1.95 -4.57 -17.28
C SER A 56 3.42 -4.99 -17.19
N LYS A 57 3.93 -5.20 -15.98
CA LYS A 57 5.30 -5.63 -15.66
C LYS A 57 5.32 -6.79 -14.68
N TRP A 58 4.30 -7.64 -14.67
CA TRP A 58 4.21 -8.74 -13.70
C TRP A 58 5.38 -9.73 -13.78
N ASP A 59 5.92 -9.97 -14.99
CA ASP A 59 7.07 -10.85 -15.21
C ASP A 59 8.41 -10.25 -14.71
N ASP A 60 8.44 -8.96 -14.41
CA ASP A 60 9.57 -8.33 -13.71
C ASP A 60 9.44 -8.62 -12.21
N GLU A 61 10.19 -9.63 -11.74
CA GLU A 61 10.15 -10.07 -10.34
C GLU A 61 10.50 -8.94 -9.37
N GLU A 62 11.51 -8.12 -9.67
CA GLU A 62 11.91 -7.03 -8.79
C GLU A 62 10.79 -6.01 -8.65
N TYR A 63 10.19 -5.62 -9.78
CA TYR A 63 9.06 -4.70 -9.80
C TYR A 63 7.86 -5.26 -9.03
N ARG A 64 7.43 -6.48 -9.37
CA ARG A 64 6.27 -7.14 -8.78
C ARG A 64 6.43 -7.33 -7.28
N ARG A 65 7.54 -7.95 -6.83
CA ARG A 65 7.76 -8.25 -5.42
C ARG A 65 7.84 -6.99 -4.57
N THR A 66 8.41 -5.91 -5.10
CA THR A 66 8.54 -4.65 -4.35
C THR A 66 7.19 -3.95 -4.15
N ILE A 67 6.30 -3.99 -5.14
CA ILE A 67 4.94 -3.45 -4.98
C ILE A 67 4.12 -4.31 -4.03
N LEU A 68 4.16 -5.64 -4.18
CA LEU A 68 3.41 -6.55 -3.31
C LEU A 68 3.92 -6.52 -1.86
N PHE A 69 5.22 -6.25 -1.66
CA PHE A 69 5.86 -6.20 -0.35
C PHE A 69 5.19 -5.24 0.62
N VAL A 70 4.72 -4.06 0.18
CA VAL A 70 4.05 -3.12 1.11
C VAL A 70 2.67 -3.60 1.56
N THR A 71 2.18 -4.70 0.99
CA THR A 71 0.86 -5.28 1.27
C THR A 71 0.92 -6.63 1.97
N ASP A 72 2.11 -7.22 2.10
CA ASP A 72 2.28 -8.60 2.60
C ASP A 72 1.75 -8.76 4.04
N GLU A 73 2.05 -7.80 4.92
CA GLU A 73 1.60 -7.73 6.31
C GLU A 73 0.06 -7.74 6.42
N GLU A 74 -0.63 -7.07 5.49
CA GLU A 74 -2.09 -6.97 5.48
C GLU A 74 -2.77 -8.16 4.79
N ALA A 75 -2.16 -8.71 3.73
CA ALA A 75 -2.69 -9.86 3.00
C ALA A 75 -2.91 -11.10 3.91
N LEU A 76 -2.16 -11.18 5.01
CA LEU A 76 -2.31 -12.20 6.06
C LEU A 76 -3.68 -12.15 6.77
N PHE A 77 -4.39 -11.02 6.74
CA PHE A 77 -5.67 -10.85 7.45
C PHE A 77 -6.87 -11.43 6.68
N TYR A 78 -6.82 -11.39 5.35
CA TYR A 78 -8.01 -11.64 4.55
C TYR A 78 -8.28 -13.13 4.32
N GLU A 79 -9.56 -13.47 4.23
CA GLU A 79 -10.04 -14.80 3.80
C GLU A 79 -10.77 -14.63 2.46
N PRO A 80 -10.98 -15.69 1.65
CA PRO A 80 -10.62 -17.09 1.88
C PRO A 80 -9.13 -17.38 1.68
N TYR A 81 -8.71 -18.60 2.02
CA TYR A 81 -7.41 -19.12 1.60
C TYR A 81 -7.24 -19.05 0.07
N ALA A 82 -6.11 -18.50 -0.33
CA ALA A 82 -5.62 -18.35 -1.70
C ALA A 82 -4.08 -18.28 -1.68
N ALA A 83 -3.44 -18.38 -2.84
CA ALA A 83 -2.00 -18.13 -2.96
C ALA A 83 -1.66 -16.71 -2.46
N ALA A 84 -0.49 -16.54 -1.83
CA ALA A 84 -0.08 -15.26 -1.24
C ALA A 84 -0.16 -14.11 -2.27
N GLU A 85 0.38 -14.33 -3.47
CA GLU A 85 0.39 -13.36 -4.56
C GLU A 85 -1.01 -12.90 -4.98
N VAL A 86 -2.03 -13.76 -4.89
CA VAL A 86 -3.43 -13.37 -5.17
C VAL A 86 -3.96 -12.42 -4.10
N LYS A 87 -3.67 -12.70 -2.83
CA LYS A 87 -4.12 -11.86 -1.72
C LYS A 87 -3.40 -10.50 -1.75
N GLU A 88 -2.09 -10.51 -1.96
CA GLU A 88 -1.28 -9.30 -2.10
C GLU A 88 -1.73 -8.47 -3.31
N PHE A 89 -1.98 -9.11 -4.47
CA PHE A 89 -2.52 -8.44 -5.65
C PHE A 89 -3.85 -7.75 -5.35
N VAL A 90 -4.79 -8.44 -4.69
CA VAL A 90 -6.08 -7.85 -4.30
C VAL A 90 -5.88 -6.69 -3.31
N VAL A 91 -5.00 -6.82 -2.33
CA VAL A 91 -4.75 -5.73 -1.38
C VAL A 91 -4.18 -4.52 -2.12
N ALA A 92 -3.11 -4.70 -2.89
CA ALA A 92 -2.44 -3.62 -3.63
C ALA A 92 -3.35 -2.90 -4.63
N THR A 93 -4.24 -3.64 -5.30
CA THR A 93 -5.03 -3.07 -6.40
C THR A 93 -6.43 -2.62 -5.99
N ILE A 94 -7.01 -3.22 -4.95
CA ILE A 94 -8.40 -2.95 -4.53
C ILE A 94 -8.48 -2.33 -3.14
N ARG A 95 -7.83 -2.90 -2.12
CA ARG A 95 -7.88 -2.28 -0.78
C ARG A 95 -7.12 -0.97 -0.73
N ASP A 96 -6.02 -0.93 -1.45
CA ASP A 96 -5.12 0.22 -1.53
C ASP A 96 -5.53 1.18 -2.66
N SER A 97 -6.84 1.30 -2.89
CA SER A 97 -7.44 2.14 -3.92
C SER A 97 -8.30 3.25 -3.32
N MET A 98 -8.88 4.09 -4.19
CA MET A 98 -9.89 5.09 -3.82
C MET A 98 -11.10 4.51 -3.07
N LEU A 99 -11.28 3.18 -3.05
CA LEU A 99 -12.23 2.50 -2.17
C LEU A 99 -12.01 2.87 -0.69
N GLU A 100 -10.78 3.16 -0.26
CA GLU A 100 -10.51 3.57 1.11
C GLU A 100 -11.12 4.93 1.46
N VAL A 101 -11.13 5.87 0.51
CA VAL A 101 -11.79 7.16 0.73
C VAL A 101 -13.29 6.95 1.01
N ALA A 102 -13.92 5.96 0.35
CA ALA A 102 -15.33 5.62 0.55
C ALA A 102 -15.57 4.88 1.89
N ALA A 103 -14.55 4.23 2.43
CA ALA A 103 -14.57 3.55 3.73
C ALA A 103 -14.24 4.47 4.91
N SER A 104 -13.88 5.72 4.65
CA SER A 104 -13.38 6.65 5.67
C SER A 104 -14.35 7.78 5.98
N VAL A 105 -14.02 8.60 6.98
CA VAL A 105 -14.75 9.85 7.28
C VAL A 105 -14.77 10.84 6.10
N ASN A 106 -13.89 10.66 5.10
CA ASN A 106 -13.86 11.45 3.88
C ASN A 106 -14.85 10.97 2.80
N CYS A 107 -15.70 9.97 3.10
CA CYS A 107 -16.71 9.45 2.16
C CYS A 107 -17.69 10.53 1.64
N ALA A 108 -17.83 11.66 2.34
CA ALA A 108 -18.59 12.82 1.87
C ALA A 108 -18.06 13.39 0.53
N GLN A 109 -16.79 13.16 0.19
CA GLN A 109 -16.21 13.47 -1.13
C GLN A 109 -16.95 12.71 -2.25
N PHE A 110 -17.48 11.52 -1.95
CA PHE A 110 -18.32 10.70 -2.82
C PHE A 110 -19.83 10.91 -2.61
N LYS A 111 -20.22 11.97 -1.89
CA LYS A 111 -21.64 12.27 -1.54
C LYS A 111 -22.34 11.11 -0.85
N MET A 112 -21.60 10.34 -0.07
CA MET A 112 -22.13 9.36 0.85
C MET A 112 -22.39 10.04 2.19
N GLU A 113 -23.49 9.67 2.86
CA GLU A 113 -23.79 10.16 4.21
C GLU A 113 -22.93 9.44 5.24
N ASP A 114 -22.78 8.13 5.08
CA ASP A 114 -21.98 7.27 5.94
C ASP A 114 -20.92 6.52 5.12
N PRO A 115 -19.75 6.23 5.72
CA PRO A 115 -18.72 5.43 5.09
C PRO A 115 -19.19 3.99 4.84
N LEU A 116 -18.55 3.32 3.87
CA LEU A 116 -18.65 1.87 3.75
C LEU A 116 -18.18 1.21 5.05
N SER A 117 -19.05 0.42 5.68
CA SER A 117 -18.68 -0.29 6.91
C SER A 117 -17.50 -1.24 6.69
N ASP A 118 -16.69 -1.45 7.75
CA ASP A 118 -15.63 -2.45 7.77
C ASP A 118 -16.08 -3.85 7.33
N LYS A 119 -17.32 -4.22 7.67
CA LYS A 119 -17.90 -5.50 7.27
C LYS A 119 -18.07 -5.57 5.76
N LYS A 120 -18.56 -4.49 5.14
CA LYS A 120 -18.73 -4.41 3.69
C LYS A 120 -17.38 -4.42 2.98
N ILE A 121 -16.40 -3.66 3.47
CA ILE A 121 -15.05 -3.64 2.92
C ILE A 121 -14.40 -5.02 2.99
N ARG A 122 -14.45 -5.69 4.15
CA ARG A 122 -13.95 -7.07 4.31
C ARG A 122 -14.63 -8.02 3.32
N GLN A 123 -15.95 -7.94 3.19
CA GLN A 123 -16.69 -8.76 2.23
C GLN A 123 -16.23 -8.51 0.79
N MET A 124 -16.09 -7.25 0.38
CA MET A 124 -15.62 -6.89 -0.96
C MET A 124 -14.21 -7.43 -1.24
N THR A 125 -13.30 -7.32 -0.28
CA THR A 125 -11.94 -7.88 -0.40
C THR A 125 -11.97 -9.40 -0.47
N SER A 126 -12.78 -10.07 0.36
CA SER A 126 -12.94 -11.53 0.33
C SER A 126 -13.53 -12.02 -0.99
N ASP A 127 -14.54 -11.33 -1.53
CA ASP A 127 -15.16 -11.66 -2.81
C ASP A 127 -14.16 -11.48 -3.95
N ALA A 128 -13.32 -10.43 -3.91
CA ALA A 128 -12.26 -10.22 -4.89
C ALA A 128 -11.20 -11.33 -4.84
N ILE A 129 -10.75 -11.74 -3.64
CA ILE A 129 -9.84 -12.89 -3.49
C ILE A 129 -10.47 -14.16 -4.06
N ALA A 130 -11.74 -14.41 -3.74
CA ALA A 130 -12.47 -15.57 -4.25
C ALA A 130 -12.63 -15.55 -5.78
N TYR A 131 -12.76 -14.36 -6.37
CA TYR A 131 -12.79 -14.16 -7.81
C TYR A 131 -11.41 -14.42 -8.44
N PHE A 132 -10.39 -13.65 -8.07
CA PHE A 132 -9.07 -13.70 -8.71
C PHE A 132 -8.30 -15.00 -8.51
N ARG A 133 -8.56 -15.76 -7.44
CA ARG A 133 -7.92 -17.08 -7.25
C ARG A 133 -8.28 -18.12 -8.32
N GLN A 134 -9.28 -17.85 -9.16
CA GLN A 134 -9.74 -18.74 -10.21
C GLN A 134 -8.97 -18.57 -11.53
N TYR A 135 -8.19 -17.50 -11.64
CA TYR A 135 -7.51 -17.11 -12.88
C TYR A 135 -6.00 -17.15 -12.71
N SER A 136 -5.29 -17.31 -13.82
CA SER A 136 -3.83 -17.25 -13.82
C SER A 136 -3.38 -15.81 -14.06
N PHE A 137 -2.23 -15.42 -13.53
CA PHE A 137 -1.72 -14.07 -13.79
C PHE A 137 -1.39 -13.86 -15.26
N GLU A 138 -1.04 -14.91 -16.01
CA GLU A 138 -0.82 -14.80 -17.46
C GLU A 138 -2.08 -14.35 -18.21
N SER A 139 -3.27 -14.83 -17.81
CA SER A 139 -4.53 -14.40 -18.46
C SER A 139 -4.87 -12.95 -18.11
N LEU A 140 -4.68 -12.56 -16.84
CA LEU A 140 -4.86 -11.18 -16.39
C LEU A 140 -3.90 -10.21 -17.09
N GLN A 141 -2.63 -10.62 -17.30
CA GLN A 141 -1.66 -9.83 -18.05
C GLN A 141 -2.07 -9.63 -19.50
N GLU A 142 -2.57 -10.68 -20.16
CA GLU A 142 -3.00 -10.60 -21.56
C GLU A 142 -4.15 -9.60 -21.73
N GLU A 143 -5.14 -9.64 -20.86
CA GLU A 143 -6.21 -8.64 -20.86
C GLU A 143 -5.64 -7.23 -20.61
N ALA A 144 -4.81 -7.07 -19.57
CA ALA A 144 -4.24 -5.77 -19.20
C ALA A 144 -3.43 -5.11 -20.33
N ARG A 145 -2.77 -5.88 -21.21
CA ARG A 145 -2.03 -5.37 -22.39
C ARG A 145 -2.95 -4.64 -23.39
N SER A 146 -4.22 -5.03 -23.45
CA SER A 146 -5.20 -4.44 -24.35
C SER A 146 -5.93 -3.22 -23.76
N MET A 147 -5.76 -2.97 -22.46
CA MET A 147 -6.48 -1.90 -21.74
C MET A 147 -5.69 -0.59 -21.74
N GLU A 148 -6.39 0.53 -21.89
CA GLU A 148 -5.82 1.85 -21.62
C GLU A 148 -5.85 2.14 -20.11
N PHE A 149 -4.69 2.52 -19.55
CA PHE A 149 -4.53 2.79 -18.13
C PHE A 149 -3.47 3.86 -17.85
N LYS A 150 -3.50 4.41 -16.63
CA LYS A 150 -2.43 5.26 -16.07
C LYS A 150 -1.46 4.41 -15.27
N ASP A 151 -0.16 4.51 -15.55
CA ASP A 151 0.89 3.75 -14.85
C ASP A 151 1.20 4.32 -13.45
N VAL A 152 0.24 4.18 -12.53
CA VAL A 152 0.29 4.78 -11.19
C VAL A 152 1.53 4.36 -10.39
N TYR A 153 1.96 3.10 -10.48
CA TYR A 153 3.16 2.63 -9.79
C TYR A 153 4.42 3.14 -10.48
N GLY A 154 4.50 3.08 -11.81
CA GLY A 154 5.66 3.57 -12.55
C GLY A 154 5.87 5.09 -12.40
N GLU A 155 4.80 5.87 -12.33
CA GLU A 155 4.87 7.31 -12.04
C GLU A 155 5.40 7.58 -10.63
N ALA A 156 4.91 6.86 -9.61
CA ALA A 156 5.39 6.99 -8.23
C ALA A 156 6.88 6.63 -8.10
N ILE A 157 7.31 5.52 -8.72
CA ILE A 157 8.71 5.06 -8.69
C ILE A 157 9.65 6.11 -9.29
N LYS A 158 9.26 6.77 -10.38
CA LYS A 158 10.06 7.83 -10.99
C LYS A 158 10.23 9.05 -10.09
N LYS A 159 9.23 9.35 -9.24
CA LYS A 159 9.28 10.48 -8.30
C LYS A 159 10.18 10.21 -7.09
N TYR A 160 10.27 8.95 -6.65
CA TYR A 160 10.93 8.55 -5.40
C TYR A 160 11.93 7.40 -5.62
N PRO A 161 13.02 7.64 -6.37
CA PRO A 161 13.96 6.59 -6.78
C PRO A 161 14.73 5.98 -5.61
N LEU A 162 15.11 6.77 -4.59
CA LEU A 162 15.81 6.26 -3.42
C LEU A 162 14.92 5.29 -2.63
N ALA A 163 13.71 5.74 -2.31
CA ALA A 163 12.73 4.93 -1.60
C ALA A 163 12.49 3.61 -2.33
N TRP A 164 12.30 3.67 -3.65
CA TRP A 164 12.13 2.48 -4.48
C TRP A 164 13.33 1.52 -4.41
N GLU A 165 14.56 2.00 -4.60
CA GLU A 165 15.75 1.14 -4.58
C GLU A 165 15.96 0.45 -3.23
N ILE A 166 15.68 1.14 -2.13
CA ILE A 166 15.81 0.59 -0.77
C ILE A 166 14.66 -0.38 -0.47
N LEU A 167 13.44 -0.05 -0.87
CA LEU A 167 12.28 -0.92 -0.72
C LEU A 167 12.45 -2.21 -1.53
N LYS A 168 13.01 -2.11 -2.73
CA LYS A 168 13.35 -3.25 -3.60
C LYS A 168 14.35 -4.19 -2.95
N LYS A 169 15.43 -3.65 -2.38
CA LYS A 169 16.40 -4.44 -1.58
C LYS A 169 15.71 -5.14 -0.41
N THR A 170 14.78 -4.46 0.26
CA THR A 170 14.03 -5.01 1.40
C THR A 170 13.11 -6.16 0.96
N ALA A 171 12.36 -5.98 -0.13
CA ALA A 171 11.42 -6.96 -0.66
C ALA A 171 12.11 -8.26 -1.15
N LEU A 172 13.30 -8.11 -1.74
CA LEU A 172 14.10 -9.22 -2.27
C LEU A 172 14.98 -9.89 -1.21
N LEU A 173 15.04 -9.34 0.00
CA LEU A 173 15.87 -9.86 1.07
C LEU A 173 15.41 -11.26 1.52
N THR A 174 16.29 -12.24 1.36
CA THR A 174 16.10 -13.63 1.83
C THR A 174 16.74 -13.91 3.18
N ALA A 175 17.74 -13.10 3.58
CA ALA A 175 18.37 -13.15 4.89
C ALA A 175 17.59 -12.31 5.93
N GLU A 176 18.03 -12.33 7.18
CA GLU A 176 17.45 -11.45 8.22
C GLU A 176 18.05 -10.03 8.19
N THR A 177 19.23 -9.85 7.58
CA THR A 177 19.94 -8.56 7.54
C THR A 177 20.62 -8.34 6.19
N LEU A 178 20.76 -7.07 5.81
CA LEU A 178 21.51 -6.66 4.62
C LEU A 178 22.24 -5.35 4.91
N GLN A 179 23.55 -5.36 4.70
CA GLN A 179 24.39 -4.16 4.70
C GLN A 179 24.86 -3.88 3.29
N PHE A 180 24.84 -2.60 2.88
CA PHE A 180 25.25 -2.18 1.54
C PHE A 180 25.84 -0.77 1.58
N ALA A 181 26.60 -0.42 0.53
CA ALA A 181 27.00 0.96 0.33
C ALA A 181 25.74 1.78 0.09
N GLY A 182 25.38 2.65 1.04
CA GLY A 182 24.25 3.55 0.90
C GLY A 182 24.33 4.36 -0.40
N THR A 183 23.20 4.80 -0.90
CA THR A 183 23.15 5.66 -2.10
C THR A 183 23.60 7.07 -1.71
N ASN A 184 24.35 7.72 -2.60
CA ASN A 184 24.87 9.08 -2.41
C ASN A 184 23.78 10.18 -2.50
N GLU A 185 22.50 9.82 -2.53
CA GLU A 185 21.35 10.74 -2.59
C GLU A 185 20.98 11.27 -1.20
N THR A 186 21.97 11.52 -0.34
CA THR A 186 21.73 12.20 0.94
C THR A 186 21.80 13.69 0.71
N VAL A 187 20.73 14.41 1.06
CA VAL A 187 20.70 15.87 0.91
C VAL A 187 21.51 16.47 2.06
N SER A 188 22.74 16.84 1.73
CA SER A 188 23.50 17.84 2.48
C SER A 188 22.84 19.19 2.24
N GLU A 189 22.19 19.76 3.28
CA GLU A 189 21.61 21.11 3.35
C GLU A 189 20.21 21.29 2.75
N TYR A 190 19.16 20.97 3.55
CA TYR A 190 17.87 21.65 3.42
C TYR A 190 17.99 23.02 4.09
N GLU A 191 18.05 24.10 3.30
CA GLU A 191 17.88 25.46 3.78
C GLU A 191 16.52 25.61 4.48
N ASP A 192 16.55 25.60 5.82
CA ASP A 192 15.71 26.34 6.77
C ASP A 192 14.25 26.63 6.32
N GLN A 193 13.54 25.64 5.78
CA GLN A 193 12.09 25.66 5.77
C GLN A 193 11.63 25.24 7.16
N LYS A 194 11.60 26.21 8.09
CA LYS A 194 10.90 26.06 9.36
C LYS A 194 9.47 25.63 9.07
N LEU A 195 9.18 24.34 9.24
CA LEU A 195 7.84 23.85 9.49
C LEU A 195 7.34 24.56 10.75
N ASP A 196 6.55 25.62 10.56
CA ASP A 196 5.97 26.44 11.62
C ASP A 196 5.05 25.55 12.47
N CYS A 197 5.59 24.96 13.53
CA CYS A 197 4.89 24.05 14.44
C CYS A 197 3.94 24.84 15.34
N LYS A 198 2.80 25.20 14.78
CA LYS A 198 1.66 25.67 15.55
C LYS A 198 0.76 24.49 15.90
N THR A 199 0.23 24.53 17.12
CA THR A 199 -0.56 23.48 17.79
C THR A 199 -1.89 23.26 17.06
N TYR A 200 -2.13 22.10 16.42
CA TYR A 200 -3.36 21.90 15.63
C TYR A 200 -3.96 20.48 15.64
N ASN A 201 -5.26 20.45 15.37
CA ASN A 201 -6.18 19.32 15.53
C ASN A 201 -6.41 18.53 14.22
N LYS A 202 -6.19 17.22 14.30
CA LYS A 202 -6.92 16.10 13.64
C LYS A 202 -6.76 15.82 12.13
N VAL A 203 -5.75 14.97 11.83
CA VAL A 203 -5.71 13.70 11.03
C VAL A 203 -6.28 13.68 9.59
N VAL A 204 -5.45 13.26 8.62
CA VAL A 204 -5.86 12.82 7.27
C VAL A 204 -6.40 11.40 7.43
N CYS A 205 -7.73 11.32 7.50
CA CYS A 205 -8.43 10.15 8.02
C CYS A 205 -8.73 9.04 7.00
N ASP A 206 -8.30 9.14 5.74
CA ASP A 206 -8.71 8.22 4.67
C ASP A 206 -7.65 7.24 4.19
N GLY A 207 -6.45 7.25 4.75
CA GLY A 207 -5.38 6.31 4.41
C GLY A 207 -4.93 6.31 2.93
N TYR A 208 -5.50 7.14 2.05
CA TYR A 208 -5.29 7.11 0.60
C TYR A 208 -4.81 8.46 0.04
N SER A 209 -5.22 9.59 0.62
CA SER A 209 -4.75 10.90 0.15
C SER A 209 -3.22 11.00 0.22
N LEU A 210 -2.64 11.68 -0.76
CA LEU A 210 -1.21 12.03 -0.78
C LEU A 210 -0.85 13.07 0.29
N ASP A 211 -1.85 13.76 0.85
CA ASP A 211 -1.64 14.78 1.88
C ASP A 211 -1.08 14.16 3.17
N PHE A 212 -0.11 14.85 3.77
CA PHE A 212 0.36 14.51 5.12
C PHE A 212 -0.53 15.18 6.14
N ASP A 213 -0.96 14.41 7.13
CA ASP A 213 -1.64 14.97 8.28
C ASP A 213 -0.69 15.67 9.23
N ASP A 214 -1.29 16.40 10.17
CA ASP A 214 -0.51 17.22 11.10
C ASP A 214 0.43 16.36 11.95
N TYR A 215 0.00 15.16 12.34
CA TYR A 215 0.83 14.22 13.08
C TYR A 215 2.06 13.75 12.27
N LEU A 216 1.84 13.26 11.04
CA LEU A 216 2.92 12.82 10.17
C LEU A 216 3.86 13.97 9.79
N LYS A 217 3.33 15.19 9.59
CA LYS A 217 4.16 16.39 9.37
C LYS A 217 5.03 16.71 10.57
N GLU A 218 4.48 16.63 11.78
CA GLU A 218 5.23 16.86 13.02
C GLU A 218 6.35 15.83 13.19
N GLU A 219 6.03 14.54 13.05
CA GLU A 219 7.01 13.46 13.16
C GLU A 219 8.13 13.56 12.12
N LEU A 220 7.79 13.86 10.86
CA LEU A 220 8.78 14.11 9.81
C LEU A 220 9.61 15.38 10.10
N GLY A 221 8.98 16.43 10.63
CA GLY A 221 9.67 17.65 11.06
C GLY A 221 10.69 17.39 12.17
N ASN A 222 10.34 16.54 13.13
CA ASN A 222 11.21 16.10 14.22
C ASN A 222 12.42 15.31 13.69
N LEU A 223 12.19 14.44 12.71
CA LEU A 223 13.25 13.65 12.04
C LEU A 223 14.22 14.52 11.25
N ILE A 224 13.68 15.44 10.44
CA ILE A 224 14.50 16.36 9.63
C ILE A 224 15.33 17.26 10.56
N SER A 225 14.73 17.77 11.63
CA SER A 225 15.41 18.61 12.61
C SER A 225 16.41 17.85 13.51
N GLY A 226 16.39 16.52 13.47
CA GLY A 226 17.27 15.66 14.29
C GLY A 226 16.87 15.55 15.76
N TYR A 227 15.63 15.90 16.10
CA TYR A 227 15.07 15.60 17.43
C TYR A 227 14.84 14.11 17.64
N THR A 228 14.52 13.40 16.56
CA THR A 228 14.38 11.94 16.53
C THR A 228 15.21 11.36 15.38
N GLU A 229 15.63 10.11 15.53
CA GLU A 229 16.41 9.39 14.51
C GLU A 229 15.57 8.37 13.73
N VAL A 230 14.39 8.01 14.27
CA VAL A 230 13.56 6.89 13.81
C VAL A 230 12.12 7.34 13.66
N LEU A 231 11.50 7.03 12.52
CA LEU A 231 10.03 6.98 12.41
C LEU A 231 9.57 5.54 12.66
N TYR A 232 8.63 5.36 13.59
CA TYR A 232 7.97 4.07 13.79
C TYR A 232 6.50 4.11 13.40
N VAL A 233 6.08 3.09 12.65
CA VAL A 233 4.68 2.76 12.35
C VAL A 233 4.56 1.23 12.37
N ASP A 234 3.47 0.66 12.87
CA ASP A 234 3.41 -0.81 13.06
C ASP A 234 3.58 -1.61 11.75
N SER A 235 3.03 -1.10 10.64
CA SER A 235 3.06 -1.71 9.31
C SER A 235 2.88 -0.65 8.23
N PHE A 236 3.15 -1.00 6.96
CA PHE A 236 2.95 -0.08 5.83
C PHE A 236 1.50 0.41 5.71
N LYS A 237 0.53 -0.46 5.97
CA LYS A 237 -0.90 -0.12 6.02
C LYS A 237 -1.20 1.03 6.99
N ILE A 238 -0.57 1.04 8.17
CA ILE A 238 -0.79 2.07 9.19
C ILE A 238 -0.20 3.41 8.73
N LEU A 239 0.90 3.39 7.97
CA LEU A 239 1.43 4.59 7.35
C LEU A 239 0.48 5.14 6.28
N SER A 240 0.14 4.30 5.30
CA SER A 240 -0.69 4.69 4.16
C SER A 240 -1.02 3.46 3.32
N ARG A 241 -2.26 3.40 2.82
CA ARG A 241 -2.68 2.50 1.75
C ARG A 241 -2.39 3.04 0.36
N ASN A 242 -1.89 4.28 0.26
CA ASN A 242 -1.40 4.82 -1.00
C ASN A 242 0.11 4.57 -1.13
N PHE A 243 0.47 3.71 -2.08
CA PHE A 243 1.85 3.37 -2.44
C PHE A 243 2.74 4.59 -2.71
N GLU A 244 2.22 5.59 -3.42
CA GLU A 244 2.99 6.80 -3.72
C GLU A 244 3.34 7.57 -2.44
N LYS A 245 2.39 7.65 -1.49
CA LYS A 245 2.63 8.27 -0.18
C LYS A 245 3.61 7.46 0.67
N VAL A 246 3.57 6.12 0.62
CA VAL A 246 4.56 5.27 1.27
C VAL A 246 5.96 5.59 0.74
N LEU A 247 6.14 5.62 -0.59
CA LEU A 247 7.42 5.98 -1.20
C LEU A 247 7.85 7.41 -0.85
N HIS A 248 6.93 8.37 -0.84
CA HIS A 248 7.24 9.76 -0.51
C HIS A 248 7.78 9.90 0.93
N VAL A 249 7.12 9.25 1.89
CA VAL A 249 7.57 9.26 3.30
C VAL A 249 8.94 8.58 3.43
N LEU A 250 9.12 7.41 2.81
CA LEU A 250 10.41 6.72 2.82
C LEU A 250 11.52 7.56 2.19
N GLN A 251 11.24 8.26 1.09
CA GLN A 251 12.20 9.14 0.41
C GLN A 251 12.71 10.20 1.38
N ILE A 252 11.80 10.92 2.04
CA ILE A 252 12.15 11.97 3.02
C ILE A 252 13.03 11.42 4.14
N ILE A 253 12.66 10.28 4.72
CA ILE A 253 13.40 9.67 5.83
C ILE A 253 14.82 9.28 5.38
N LEU A 254 14.94 8.61 4.24
CA LEU A 254 16.19 8.05 3.74
C LEU A 254 17.17 9.14 3.26
N GLU A 255 16.67 10.20 2.60
CA GLU A 255 17.48 11.34 2.15
C GLU A 255 18.09 12.11 3.33
N ASN A 256 17.42 12.11 4.48
CA ASN A 256 17.88 12.73 5.72
C ASN A 256 18.74 11.80 6.59
N GLY A 257 19.12 10.62 6.07
CA GLY A 257 19.93 9.64 6.80
C GLY A 257 19.23 9.09 8.06
N ARG A 258 17.90 9.12 8.08
CA ARG A 258 17.08 8.61 9.18
C ARG A 258 16.62 7.18 8.91
N THR A 259 16.03 6.56 9.93
CA THR A 259 15.58 5.17 9.86
C THR A 259 14.05 5.08 9.89
N PHE A 260 13.50 4.29 8.98
CA PHE A 260 12.10 3.87 9.03
C PHE A 260 12.00 2.49 9.68
N VAL A 261 11.10 2.35 10.66
CA VAL A 261 10.93 1.10 11.42
C VAL A 261 9.46 0.70 11.44
N THR A 262 9.22 -0.59 11.22
CA THR A 262 7.95 -1.25 11.52
C THR A 262 8.11 -2.35 12.54
N SER A 263 7.01 -3.02 12.91
CA SER A 263 7.09 -4.21 13.77
C SER A 263 7.86 -5.37 13.11
N ASN A 264 8.07 -5.31 11.79
CA ASN A 264 8.71 -6.34 10.98
C ASN A 264 10.04 -5.90 10.35
N TYR A 265 10.26 -4.61 10.15
CA TYR A 265 11.38 -4.12 9.34
C TYR A 265 12.14 -2.99 10.03
N TYR A 266 13.46 -3.02 9.90
CA TYR A 266 14.35 -1.86 10.09
C TYR A 266 14.85 -1.48 8.71
N ILE A 267 14.65 -0.23 8.27
CA ILE A 267 15.03 0.24 6.95
C ILE A 267 15.78 1.57 7.06
N SER A 268 17.06 1.58 6.68
CA SER A 268 17.86 2.80 6.53
C SER A 268 18.67 2.77 5.23
N ASN A 269 19.27 3.90 4.88
CA ASN A 269 20.15 3.99 3.72
C ASN A 269 21.52 3.35 4.03
N GLY A 270 21.64 2.05 3.73
CA GLY A 270 22.86 1.24 3.90
C GLY A 270 22.69 0.05 4.83
N TYR A 271 21.55 -0.06 5.52
CA TYR A 271 21.28 -1.18 6.42
C TYR A 271 19.79 -1.53 6.49
N ILE A 272 19.48 -2.82 6.40
CA ILE A 272 18.12 -3.35 6.49
C ILE A 272 18.14 -4.55 7.45
N GLU A 273 17.14 -4.65 8.33
CA GLU A 273 16.80 -5.89 9.02
C GLU A 273 15.34 -6.29 8.74
N LYS A 274 15.11 -7.60 8.64
CA LYS A 274 13.80 -8.20 8.41
C LYS A 274 13.52 -9.28 9.45
N ARG A 275 12.35 -9.20 10.08
CA ARG A 275 11.86 -10.24 10.99
C ARG A 275 11.72 -11.57 10.24
N LYS A 276 12.16 -12.65 10.87
CA LYS A 276 12.12 -14.00 10.29
C LYS A 276 10.70 -14.49 9.98
N GLU A 277 9.78 -14.28 10.91
CA GLU A 277 8.36 -14.59 10.76
C GLU A 277 7.59 -13.26 10.76
N ILE A 278 7.05 -12.85 9.61
CA ILE A 278 6.33 -11.58 9.48
C ILE A 278 5.06 -11.61 10.35
N LEU A 279 4.91 -10.58 11.17
CA LEU A 279 3.69 -10.31 11.92
C LEU A 279 2.65 -9.68 11.01
N ARG A 280 1.40 -10.07 11.19
CA ARG A 280 0.27 -9.39 10.53
C ARG A 280 0.21 -7.92 10.94
N ALA A 281 -0.26 -7.08 10.04
CA ALA A 281 -0.53 -5.68 10.31
C ALA A 281 -1.53 -5.51 11.47
N ALA A 282 -1.28 -4.53 12.35
CA ALA A 282 -2.21 -4.16 13.41
C ALA A 282 -3.53 -3.60 12.85
N HIS A 283 -4.62 -3.85 13.58
CA HIS A 283 -5.95 -3.26 13.32
C HIS A 283 -6.46 -2.40 14.48
N SER A 284 -5.80 -2.46 15.63
CA SER A 284 -6.14 -1.71 16.84
C SER A 284 -4.87 -1.32 17.58
N GLU A 285 -4.96 -0.30 18.45
CA GLU A 285 -3.86 0.06 19.35
C GLU A 285 -3.36 -1.14 20.17
N LYS A 286 -4.28 -2.01 20.61
CA LYS A 286 -3.91 -3.24 21.32
C LYS A 286 -3.02 -4.15 20.48
N ASP A 287 -3.31 -4.31 19.19
CA ASP A 287 -2.48 -5.09 18.29
C ASP A 287 -1.10 -4.44 18.11
N VAL A 288 -1.04 -3.10 18.01
CA VAL A 288 0.23 -2.35 17.96
C VAL A 288 1.07 -2.65 19.21
N PHE A 289 0.50 -2.55 20.41
CA PHE A 289 1.20 -2.88 21.66
C PHE A 289 1.67 -4.34 21.72
N GLU A 290 0.87 -5.28 21.22
CA GLU A 290 1.24 -6.70 21.16
C GLU A 290 2.41 -6.95 20.19
N ASN A 291 2.35 -6.36 19.00
CA ASN A 291 3.41 -6.41 18.00
C ASN A 291 4.69 -5.76 18.52
N LEU A 292 4.58 -4.57 19.12
CA LEU A 292 5.67 -3.83 19.76
C LEU A 292 6.37 -4.63 20.84
N ARG A 293 5.70 -5.56 21.52
CA ARG A 293 6.29 -6.41 22.58
C ARG A 293 6.78 -7.77 22.06
N ASN A 294 6.42 -8.14 20.83
CA ASN A 294 6.81 -9.42 20.27
C ASN A 294 8.27 -9.40 19.80
N ARG A 295 9.11 -10.19 20.48
CA ARG A 295 10.56 -10.31 20.22
C ARG A 295 10.94 -11.54 19.41
N ARG A 296 9.98 -12.41 19.07
CA ARG A 296 10.25 -13.68 18.38
C ARG A 296 10.68 -13.41 16.94
N GLY A 297 11.84 -13.94 16.57
CA GLY A 297 12.39 -13.78 15.21
C GLY A 297 12.81 -12.34 14.86
N THR A 298 12.91 -11.44 15.84
CA THR A 298 13.34 -10.05 15.64
C THR A 298 14.87 -9.96 15.65
N PRO A 299 15.51 -9.41 14.59
CA PRO A 299 16.95 -9.17 14.54
C PRO A 299 17.40 -8.08 15.53
N ALA A 300 18.71 -7.79 15.60
CA ALA A 300 19.31 -7.13 16.76
C ALA A 300 18.92 -5.65 16.89
N GLU A 301 19.08 -4.86 15.82
CA GLU A 301 18.80 -3.42 15.84
C GLU A 301 17.31 -3.15 15.98
N LEU A 302 16.48 -3.88 15.23
CA LEU A 302 15.03 -3.85 15.33
C LEU A 302 14.57 -4.18 16.75
N ARG A 303 15.16 -5.19 17.39
CA ARG A 303 14.81 -5.56 18.77
C ARG A 303 15.14 -4.45 19.76
N ASN A 304 16.27 -3.77 19.59
CA ASN A 304 16.68 -2.67 20.46
C ASN A 304 15.69 -1.50 20.37
N ILE A 305 15.32 -1.11 19.15
CA ILE A 305 14.36 -0.02 18.91
C ILE A 305 12.98 -0.37 19.48
N LEU A 306 12.43 -1.54 19.12
CA LEU A 306 11.10 -1.95 19.59
C LEU A 306 11.05 -2.08 21.12
N LYS A 307 12.16 -2.45 21.76
CA LYS A 307 12.26 -2.47 23.23
C LYS A 307 12.24 -1.07 23.81
N GLY A 308 13.02 -0.13 23.28
CA GLY A 308 13.03 1.26 23.72
C GLY A 308 11.65 1.91 23.65
N MET A 309 10.91 1.66 22.57
CA MET A 309 9.54 2.16 22.39
C MET A 309 8.56 1.54 23.40
N ALA A 310 8.57 0.21 23.55
CA ALA A 310 7.68 -0.48 24.48
C ALA A 310 7.92 -0.12 25.97
N ASP A 311 9.14 0.31 26.32
CA ASP A 311 9.50 0.74 27.68
C ASP A 311 9.11 2.21 27.93
N ALA A 312 9.04 3.06 26.90
CA ALA A 312 8.61 4.46 27.00
C ALA A 312 7.09 4.63 27.18
N GLU A 313 6.30 3.63 26.79
CA GLU A 313 4.84 3.60 26.92
C GLU A 313 4.34 3.08 28.29
N ARG A 314 5.22 2.87 29.27
CA ARG A 314 4.87 2.43 30.64
C ARG A 314 4.72 3.59 31.61
#